data_AF-Q6TWA9-F1
#
_entry.id   AF-Q6TWA9-F1
#
_cell.length_a   1.000
_cell.length_b   1.000
_cell.length_c   1.000
_cell.angle_alpha   90.00
_cell.angle_beta   90.00
_cell.angle_gamma   90.00
#
_symmetry.space_group_name_H-M   'P 1'
#
loop_
_entity.id
_entity.type
_entity.pdbx_description
1 polymer ?
#
loop_
_entity_poly.entity_id
_entity_poly.type
_entity_poly.pdbx_seq_one_letter_code
_entity_poly.pdbx_strand_id
1 'polypeptide(L)' 'FISSYDNKKKLLEMTQLNSSSDVKVGSEVVTSGLDQVSVKDVSIGKVESVIDYEGNRTILVKPYADFDKISYVTLVGEGK' A
#
# COMPACT_ATOMS: atom_id res chain seq x y z
N PHE A 1 -0.83 -0.64 7.28
CA PHE A 1 -0.69 0.81 7.01
C PHE A 1 0.47 1.02 6.03
N ILE A 2 0.40 1.95 5.08
CA ILE A 2 1.54 2.30 4.21
C ILE A 2 2.47 3.22 5.01
N SER A 3 3.64 2.73 5.41
CA SER A 3 4.57 3.42 6.31
C SER A 3 5.54 4.35 5.59
N SER A 4 5.98 4.00 4.38
CA SER A 4 7.02 4.76 3.67
C SER A 4 7.02 4.48 2.16
N TYR A 5 7.81 5.25 1.42
CA TYR A 5 8.10 5.04 0.01
C TYR A 5 9.61 5.09 -0.23
N ASP A 6 10.16 4.02 -0.82
CA ASP A 6 11.56 3.97 -1.25
C ASP A 6 11.68 4.57 -2.66
N ASN A 7 12.18 5.81 -2.75
CA ASN A 7 12.37 6.51 -4.01
C ASN A 7 13.35 5.84 -4.98
N LYS A 8 14.29 5.01 -4.49
CA LYS A 8 15.26 4.32 -5.34
C LYS A 8 14.64 3.05 -5.93
N LYS A 9 13.90 2.29 -5.11
CA LYS A 9 13.24 1.05 -5.54
C LYS A 9 11.88 1.29 -6.20
N LYS A 10 11.30 2.47 -6.00
CA LYS A 10 9.93 2.82 -6.40
C LYS A 10 8.88 1.87 -5.79
N LEU A 11 9.09 1.50 -4.53
CA LEU A 11 8.21 0.59 -3.78
C LEU A 11 7.66 1.28 -2.54
N LEU A 12 6.40 1.01 -2.23
CA LEU A 12 5.76 1.37 -0.97
C LEU A 12 6.06 0.30 0.07
N GLU A 13 6.25 0.71 1.31
CA GLU A 13 6.38 -0.19 2.45
C GLU A 13 5.06 -0.23 3.21
N MET A 14 4.57 -1.44 3.53
CA MET A 14 3.41 -1.67 4.36
C MET A 14 3.77 -2.46 5.60
N THR A 15 3.38 -1.94 6.76
CA THR A 15 3.63 -2.53 8.09
C THR A 15 2.36 -2.54 8.95
N GLN A 16 2.47 -3.01 10.20
CA GLN A 16 1.37 -3.10 11.17
C GLN A 16 0.19 -3.92 10.64
N LEU A 17 0.47 -5.12 10.14
CA LEU A 17 -0.56 -6.03 9.66
C LEU A 17 -1.38 -6.54 10.84
N ASN A 18 -2.70 -6.57 10.68
CA ASN A 18 -3.65 -7.03 11.69
C ASN A 18 -3.96 -8.54 11.59
N SER A 19 -3.26 -9.25 10.70
CA SER A 19 -3.42 -10.69 10.50
C SER A 19 -2.07 -11.33 10.19
N SER A 20 -1.89 -12.57 10.66
CA SER A 20 -0.77 -13.45 10.32
C SER A 20 -1.00 -14.27 9.05
N SER A 21 -2.16 -14.13 8.39
CA SER A 21 -2.49 -14.85 7.16
C SER A 21 -1.41 -14.71 6.10
N ASP A 22 -1.20 -15.78 5.33
CA ASP A 22 -0.25 -15.77 4.22
C ASP A 22 -0.64 -14.73 3.17
N VAL A 23 0.34 -13.92 2.78
CA VAL A 23 0.22 -12.95 1.69
C VAL A 23 1.06 -13.44 0.52
N LYS A 24 0.47 -13.46 -0.67
CA LYS A 24 1.14 -13.91 -1.89
C LYS A 24 1.66 -12.71 -2.69
N VAL A 25 2.82 -12.90 -3.32
CA VAL A 25 3.31 -11.98 -4.35
C VAL A 25 2.28 -11.89 -5.48
N GLY A 26 2.03 -10.68 -5.96
CA GLY A 26 1.01 -10.36 -6.96
C GLY A 26 -0.39 -10.09 -6.40
N SER A 27 -0.62 -10.27 -5.10
CA SER A 27 -1.90 -9.90 -4.47
C SER A 27 -2.18 -8.40 -4.61
N GLU A 28 -3.45 -8.06 -4.81
CA GLU A 28 -3.91 -6.66 -4.86
C GLU A 28 -3.82 -5.99 -3.50
N VAL A 29 -3.45 -4.72 -3.51
CA VAL A 29 -3.41 -3.85 -2.33
C VAL A 29 -4.34 -2.66 -2.57
N VAL A 30 -5.28 -2.48 -1.65
CA VAL A 30 -6.29 -1.40 -1.69
C VAL A 30 -6.41 -0.70 -0.35
N THR A 31 -6.95 0.51 -0.34
CA THR A 31 -7.27 1.25 0.89
C THR A 31 -8.39 0.54 1.68
N SER A 32 -8.25 0.47 3.01
CA SER A 32 -9.23 -0.18 3.88
C SER A 32 -10.33 0.75 4.40
N GLY A 33 -10.10 2.06 4.39
CA GLY A 33 -11.00 3.08 4.97
C GLY A 33 -11.13 3.06 6.49
N LEU A 34 -10.23 2.36 7.21
CA LEU A 34 -10.30 2.24 8.67
C LEU A 34 -9.78 3.48 9.42
N ASP A 35 -9.09 4.40 8.75
CA ASP A 35 -8.51 5.62 9.33
C ASP A 35 -9.48 6.80 9.37
N GLN A 36 -10.73 6.62 8.90
CA GLN A 36 -11.76 7.67 8.75
C GLN A 36 -11.36 8.83 7.81
N VAL A 37 -10.26 8.70 7.07
CA VAL A 37 -9.75 9.70 6.12
C VAL A 37 -9.81 9.15 4.70
N SER A 38 -9.35 7.92 4.52
CA SER A 38 -9.26 7.24 3.24
C SER A 38 -10.61 6.66 2.83
N VAL A 39 -10.99 6.81 1.56
CA VAL A 39 -12.10 6.04 0.98
C VAL A 39 -11.65 4.60 0.79
N LYS A 40 -12.53 3.63 1.08
CA LYS A 40 -12.26 2.21 0.92
C LYS A 40 -12.14 1.81 -0.57
N ASP A 41 -11.38 0.75 -0.84
CA ASP A 41 -11.31 0.06 -2.14
C ASP A 41 -10.65 0.88 -3.27
N VAL A 42 -9.87 1.90 -2.94
CA VAL A 42 -9.00 2.61 -3.89
C VAL A 42 -7.75 1.77 -4.14
N SER A 43 -7.45 1.49 -5.42
CA SER A 43 -6.31 0.68 -5.83
C SER A 43 -4.98 1.37 -5.54
N ILE A 44 -4.06 0.66 -4.89
CA ILE A 44 -2.71 1.15 -4.58
C ILE A 44 -1.70 0.48 -5.50
N GLY A 45 -1.73 -0.85 -5.59
CA GLY A 45 -0.71 -1.62 -6.30
C GLY A 45 -0.78 -3.11 -6.05
N LYS A 46 0.33 -3.81 -6.32
CA LYS A 46 0.47 -5.25 -6.08
C LYS A 46 1.59 -5.54 -5.09
N VAL A 47 1.46 -6.63 -4.35
CA VAL A 47 2.54 -7.16 -3.50
C VAL A 47 3.72 -7.56 -4.38
N GLU A 48 4.87 -6.95 -4.15
CA GLU A 48 6.14 -7.28 -4.79
C GLU A 48 6.91 -8.31 -3.96
N SER A 49 6.97 -8.12 -2.64
CA SER A 49 7.65 -9.04 -1.74
C SER A 49 7.08 -9.02 -0.32
N VAL A 50 7.25 -10.12 0.40
CA VAL A 50 6.93 -10.25 1.82
C VAL A 50 8.23 -10.53 2.58
N ILE A 51 8.50 -9.73 3.61
CA ILE A 51 9.69 -9.83 4.45
C ILE A 51 9.22 -10.10 5.88
N ASP A 52 9.54 -11.29 6.37
CA ASP A 52 9.28 -11.70 7.75
C ASP A 52 10.58 -11.68 8.54
N TYR A 53 10.63 -10.88 9.61
CA TYR A 53 11.81 -10.76 10.48
C TYR A 53 11.39 -10.59 11.95
N GLU A 54 11.82 -11.53 12.81
CA GLU A 54 11.62 -11.47 14.27
C GLU A 54 10.18 -11.12 14.70
N GLY A 55 9.18 -11.71 14.05
CA GLY A 55 7.76 -11.47 14.34
C GLY A 55 7.18 -10.18 13.74
N ASN A 56 8.01 -9.37 13.08
CA ASN A 56 7.57 -8.24 12.26
C ASN A 56 7.46 -8.66 10.81
N ARG A 57 6.33 -8.32 10.18
CA ARG A 57 6.09 -8.53 8.76
C ARG A 57 6.02 -7.20 8.03
N THR A 58 6.85 -7.06 7.01
CA THR A 58 6.86 -5.93 6.08
C THR A 58 6.49 -6.41 4.69
N ILE A 59 5.52 -5.75 4.06
CA ILE A 59 5.13 -6.01 2.68
C ILE A 59 5.65 -4.87 1.82
N LEU A 60 6.41 -5.20 0.77
CA LEU A 60 6.75 -4.23 -0.27
C LEU A 60 5.69 -4.29 -1.37
N VAL A 61 5.17 -3.13 -1.73
CA VAL A 61 4.08 -2.97 -2.69
C VAL A 61 4.59 -2.17 -3.87
N LYS A 62 4.43 -2.71 -5.08
CA LYS A 62 4.66 -2.00 -6.33
C LYS A 62 3.43 -1.15 -6.65
N PRO A 63 3.51 0.19 -6.58
CA PRO A 63 2.36 1.04 -6.86
C PRO A 63 1.97 0.96 -8.35
N TYR A 64 0.69 1.16 -8.64
CA TYR A 64 0.24 1.35 -10.03
C TYR A 64 0.59 2.73 -10.58
N ALA A 65 0.63 3.74 -9.71
CA ALA A 65 1.00 5.09 -10.09
C ALA A 65 2.52 5.23 -10.26
N ASP A 66 2.95 5.94 -11.30
CA ASP A 66 4.32 6.43 -11.47
C ASP A 66 4.42 7.82 -10.85
N PHE A 67 4.96 7.90 -9.63
CA PHE A 67 5.07 9.16 -8.89
C PHE A 67 6.08 10.15 -9.49
N ASP A 68 6.92 9.73 -10.45
CA ASP A 68 7.82 10.65 -11.17
C ASP A 68 7.11 11.34 -12.35
N LYS A 69 5.92 10.86 -12.74
CA LYS A 69 5.17 11.34 -13.91
C LYS A 69 3.71 11.63 -13.58
N ILE A 70 3.48 12.65 -12.75
CA ILE A 70 2.13 13.10 -12.40
C ILE A 70 1.76 14.34 -13.21
N SER A 71 0.71 14.24 -14.03
CA SER A 71 0.14 15.39 -14.74
C SER A 71 -1.20 15.83 -14.16
N TYR A 72 -1.95 14.89 -13.57
CA TYR A 72 -3.27 15.13 -12.99
C TYR A 72 -3.43 14.33 -11.71
N VAL A 73 -4.23 14.86 -10.80
CA VAL A 73 -4.62 14.20 -9.55
C VAL A 73 -6.14 14.32 -9.38
N THR A 74 -6.74 13.33 -8.76
CA THR A 74 -8.14 13.37 -8.33
C THR A 74 -8.18 13.28 -6.82
N LEU A 75 -8.77 14.29 -6.17
CA LEU A 75 -9.04 14.23 -4.74
C LEU A 75 -10.32 13.40 -4.53
N VAL A 76 -10.21 12.33 -3.74
CA VAL A 76 -11.33 11.43 -3.43
C VAL A 76 -11.53 11.42 -1.93
N GLY A 77 -12.76 11.62 -1.49
CA GLY A 77 -13.15 11.67 -0.08
C GLY A 77 -14.65 11.44 0.08
N GLU A 78 -15.11 11.12 1.29
CA GLU A 78 -16.53 10.82 1.56
C GLU A 78 -17.46 12.06 1.58
N GLY A 79 -16.95 13.26 1.26
CA GLY A 79 -17.76 14.48 1.11
C GLY A 79 -18.53 14.92 2.36
N LYS A 80 -18.08 14.51 3.55
CA LYS A 80 -18.66 14.87 4.85
C LYS A 80 -18.20 16.24 5.31
#